data_AF-A0A938VA52-F1
#
_entry.id   AF-A0A938VA52-F1
#
_cell.length_a   1.000
_cell.length_b   1.000
_cell.length_c   1.000
_cell.angle_alpha   90.00
_cell.angle_beta   90.00
_cell.angle_gamma   90.00
#
_symmetry.space_group_name_H-M   'P 1'
#
loop_
_entity.id
_entity.type
_entity.pdbx_description
1 polymer ?
#
loop_
_entity_poly.entity_id
_entity_poly.type
_entity_poly.pdbx_seq_one_letter_code
_entity_poly.pdbx_strand_id
1 'polypeptide(L)'
;HKSLQNNRFILKFFLYAAMLVIGYVIFGKVGQNSGLDALDKWAFGAIALGILLYELYDVIDRRVWLIGLFLVIVGVSSHLYLMIRAAERPFINEGHPSTWKAFSDYILRKQYGDTSMFQRRGNMITHQFDYHFLRYFGMQWFNVEMLSKWLSIPGKLISFIGNAIILLLGVFGGMFHYRKNRHSFAYFTAILICTTLLMVFVMNLSSDEVRDRDYFFVVAYNMWAVWLGIGALGLVRLIREKLSQSVSYAMIGLMLALPAVNFISQYHVHDRSNEFIALDYGLNFLNSLEENAIIFTNGDNDTFPLWYAQSVDDPFARDLENIYPAVDIYPTPESGAAKRAAMEYKNKYLKGIRKDVSVANLSLLNTPWYIRQLRDKEGILFNLTDQQIDDLVPFDQPDPLIVPGPAERPDMSFTVEFPAAPSEDALWRRREHYYRVADRMVWEIIRENYGKRPIYFAVTCESYIGLDQHVRNEGMVVRVVHTKGRDQSDIDRLLANIESIYQYRSIEDPSVYKDDNMIRLVMNYGAGFIRAATHYAQTGNLEKAMRLKDRAMIFI
;
A
#
# COMPACT_ATOMS: atom_id res chain seq x y z
N HIS A 1 -13.78 36.43 -28.92
CA HIS A 1 -15.17 36.76 -28.53
C HIS A 1 -16.22 36.48 -29.62
N LYS A 2 -15.92 36.60 -30.93
CA LYS A 2 -16.88 36.34 -32.04
C LYS A 2 -17.20 34.87 -32.35
N SER A 3 -16.38 33.89 -31.93
CA SER A 3 -16.62 32.46 -32.21
C SER A 3 -17.62 31.79 -31.26
N LEU A 4 -17.75 32.28 -30.02
CA LEU A 4 -18.66 31.75 -28.99
C LEU A 4 -20.12 32.17 -29.19
N GLN A 5 -20.39 33.19 -30.01
CA GLN A 5 -21.74 33.62 -30.40
C GLN A 5 -22.29 32.87 -31.63
N ASN A 6 -21.47 32.07 -32.31
CA ASN A 6 -21.91 31.33 -33.48
C ASN A 6 -22.56 30.00 -33.07
N ASN A 7 -23.72 29.69 -33.66
CA ASN A 7 -24.53 28.46 -33.54
C ASN A 7 -23.80 27.14 -33.91
N ARG A 8 -22.47 27.13 -33.95
CA ARG A 8 -21.63 26.01 -34.38
C ARG A 8 -21.00 25.22 -33.22
N PHE A 9 -21.29 25.55 -31.96
CA PHE A 9 -20.75 24.81 -30.81
C PHE A 9 -21.06 23.31 -30.91
N ILE A 10 -22.34 22.96 -31.13
CA ILE A 10 -22.78 21.56 -31.22
C ILE A 10 -22.07 20.85 -32.38
N LEU A 11 -21.98 21.50 -33.54
CA LEU A 11 -21.27 20.96 -34.70
C LEU A 11 -19.78 20.72 -34.39
N LYS A 12 -19.10 21.70 -33.79
CA LYS A 12 -17.70 21.60 -33.39
C LYS A 12 -17.49 20.47 -32.37
N PHE A 13 -18.38 20.36 -31.38
CA PHE A 13 -18.34 19.29 -30.38
C PHE A 13 -18.36 17.91 -31.04
N PHE A 14 -19.35 17.64 -31.90
CA PHE A 14 -19.44 16.36 -32.60
C PHE A 14 -18.28 16.12 -33.56
N LEU A 15 -17.82 17.16 -34.26
CA LEU A 15 -16.68 17.07 -35.17
C LEU A 15 -15.39 16.73 -34.40
N TYR A 16 -15.12 17.40 -33.27
CA TYR A 16 -13.94 17.16 -32.44
C TYR A 16 -13.99 15.80 -31.76
N ALA A 17 -15.17 15.41 -31.24
CA ALA A 17 -15.38 14.07 -30.71
C ALA A 17 -15.14 13.00 -31.78
N ALA A 18 -15.68 13.19 -33.00
CA ALA A 18 -15.46 12.27 -34.11
C ALA A 18 -13.98 12.20 -34.50
N MET A 19 -13.28 13.34 -34.60
CA MET A 19 -11.84 13.34 -34.89
C MET A 19 -11.03 12.60 -33.84
N LEU A 20 -11.35 12.78 -32.55
CA LEU A 20 -10.68 12.08 -31.46
C LEU A 20 -10.93 10.57 -31.50
N VAL A 21 -12.18 10.15 -31.71
CA VAL A 21 -12.58 8.72 -31.78
C VAL A 21 -12.00 8.05 -33.03
N ILE A 22 -12.15 8.68 -34.20
CA ILE A 22 -11.60 8.18 -35.47
C ILE A 22 -10.09 8.09 -35.37
N GLY A 23 -9.43 9.12 -34.84
CA GLY A 23 -8.00 9.12 -34.57
C GLY A 23 -7.60 7.95 -33.68
N TYR A 24 -8.24 7.79 -32.52
CA TYR A 24 -7.97 6.69 -31.60
C TYR A 24 -8.11 5.31 -32.27
N VAL A 25 -9.19 5.07 -33.02
CA VAL A 25 -9.44 3.79 -33.70
C VAL A 25 -8.43 3.53 -34.81
N ILE A 26 -8.16 4.52 -35.67
CA ILE A 26 -7.21 4.37 -36.78
C ILE A 26 -5.80 4.14 -36.25
N PHE A 27 -5.33 5.00 -35.34
CA PHE A 27 -3.99 4.90 -34.78
C PHE A 27 -3.83 3.69 -33.86
N GLY A 28 -4.91 3.19 -33.25
CA GLY A 28 -4.89 1.89 -32.56
C GLY A 28 -4.66 0.73 -33.53
N LYS A 29 -5.35 0.72 -34.67
CA LYS A 29 -5.14 -0.32 -35.68
C LYS A 29 -3.74 -0.24 -36.32
N VAL A 30 -3.27 0.98 -36.59
CA VAL A 30 -1.91 1.21 -37.09
C VAL A 30 -0.87 0.79 -36.05
N GLY A 31 -1.09 1.12 -34.78
CA GLY A 31 -0.22 0.75 -33.66
C GLY A 31 -0.08 -0.76 -33.53
N GLN A 32 -1.19 -1.50 -33.53
CA GLN A 32 -1.21 -2.97 -33.52
C GLN A 32 -0.42 -3.57 -34.68
N ASN A 33 -0.58 -3.03 -35.90
CA ASN A 33 0.12 -3.54 -37.08
C ASN A 33 1.62 -3.18 -37.10
N SER A 34 2.03 -2.14 -36.36
CA SER A 34 3.40 -1.61 -36.38
C SER A 34 4.19 -1.91 -35.11
N GLY A 35 3.62 -2.64 -34.14
CA GLY A 35 4.23 -2.93 -32.84
C GLY A 35 4.34 -1.72 -31.90
N LEU A 36 3.48 -0.70 -32.08
CA LEU A 36 3.43 0.51 -31.25
C LEU A 36 2.17 0.50 -30.38
N ASP A 37 2.21 -0.24 -29.27
CA ASP A 37 1.05 -0.57 -28.41
C ASP A 37 0.29 0.63 -27.82
N ALA A 38 0.86 1.83 -27.84
CA ALA A 38 0.27 3.05 -27.26
C ALA A 38 0.00 4.16 -28.29
N LEU A 39 0.12 3.87 -29.59
CA LEU A 39 0.01 4.88 -30.65
C LEU A 39 -1.37 5.56 -30.67
N ASP A 40 -2.43 4.82 -30.36
CA ASP A 40 -3.79 5.33 -30.15
C ASP A 40 -3.85 6.44 -29.09
N LYS A 41 -3.24 6.21 -27.93
CA LYS A 41 -3.20 7.14 -26.80
C LYS A 41 -2.41 8.39 -27.15
N TRP A 42 -1.25 8.24 -27.80
CA TRP A 42 -0.44 9.36 -28.27
C TRP A 42 -1.15 10.19 -29.34
N ALA A 43 -1.79 9.53 -30.31
CA ALA A 43 -2.55 10.19 -31.34
C ALA A 43 -3.75 10.95 -30.78
N PHE A 44 -4.50 10.34 -29.84
CA PHE A 44 -5.59 11.02 -29.14
C PHE A 44 -5.10 12.31 -28.46
N GLY A 45 -3.97 12.23 -27.73
CA GLY A 45 -3.36 13.39 -27.08
C GLY A 45 -2.92 14.47 -28.07
N ALA A 46 -2.29 14.08 -29.18
CA ALA A 46 -1.83 15.01 -30.22
C ALA A 46 -3.00 15.70 -30.95
N ILE A 47 -4.06 14.95 -31.28
CA ILE A 47 -5.27 15.49 -31.91
C ILE A 47 -5.98 16.45 -30.93
N ALA A 48 -6.12 16.07 -29.66
CA ALA A 48 -6.71 16.91 -28.63
C ALA A 48 -5.91 18.22 -28.46
N LEU A 49 -4.58 18.14 -28.41
CA LEU A 49 -3.70 19.30 -28.33
C LEU A 49 -3.81 20.17 -29.60
N GLY A 50 -3.87 19.57 -30.78
CA GLY A 50 -4.05 20.30 -32.05
C GLY A 50 -5.38 21.07 -32.09
N ILE A 51 -6.48 20.44 -31.66
CA ILE A 51 -7.79 21.09 -31.53
C ILE A 51 -7.73 22.24 -30.52
N LEU A 52 -7.10 22.01 -29.36
CA LEU A 52 -6.95 23.02 -28.30
C LEU A 52 -6.16 24.23 -28.80
N LEU A 53 -5.00 23.99 -29.44
CA LEU A 53 -4.15 25.03 -30.01
C LEU A 53 -4.92 25.82 -31.07
N TYR A 54 -5.61 25.14 -32.00
CA TYR A 54 -6.37 25.80 -33.06
C TYR A 54 -7.49 26.70 -32.51
N GLU A 55 -8.29 26.21 -31.57
CA GLU A 55 -9.43 26.98 -31.03
C GLU A 55 -9.01 28.13 -30.11
N LEU A 56 -7.86 28.01 -29.46
CA LEU A 56 -7.39 28.97 -28.47
C LEU A 56 -6.22 29.84 -28.96
N TYR A 57 -5.73 29.64 -30.19
CA TYR A 57 -4.59 30.36 -30.77
C TYR A 57 -4.76 31.89 -30.71
N ASP A 58 -5.90 32.40 -31.17
CA ASP A 58 -6.21 33.84 -31.18
C ASP A 58 -6.79 34.35 -29.85
N VAL A 59 -7.05 33.46 -28.89
CA VAL A 59 -7.73 33.77 -27.63
C VAL A 59 -6.73 33.89 -26.47
N ILE A 60 -5.71 33.03 -26.46
CA ILE A 60 -4.74 32.93 -25.37
C ILE A 60 -3.40 33.48 -25.84
N ASP A 61 -2.86 34.44 -25.09
CA ASP A 61 -1.55 35.02 -25.37
C ASP A 61 -0.44 33.96 -25.38
N ARG A 62 0.51 34.08 -26.30
CA ARG A 62 1.64 33.16 -26.46
C ARG A 62 2.40 32.93 -25.14
N ARG A 63 2.52 33.93 -24.28
CA ARG A 63 3.18 33.81 -22.97
C ARG A 63 2.44 32.83 -22.06
N VAL A 64 1.11 32.83 -22.08
CA VAL A 64 0.29 31.91 -21.29
C VAL A 64 0.48 30.48 -21.80
N TRP A 65 0.56 30.27 -23.11
CA TRP A 65 0.90 28.96 -23.68
C TRP A 65 2.28 28.47 -23.22
N LEU A 66 3.30 29.33 -23.26
CA LEU A 66 4.64 28.99 -22.83
C LEU A 66 4.69 28.66 -21.33
N ILE A 67 3.99 29.43 -20.49
CA ILE A 67 3.86 29.14 -19.05
C ILE A 67 3.14 27.81 -18.84
N GLY A 68 2.04 27.56 -19.56
CA GLY A 68 1.31 26.29 -19.48
C GLY A 68 2.18 25.10 -19.84
N LEU A 69 2.92 25.19 -20.95
CA LEU A 69 3.86 24.14 -21.37
C LEU A 69 4.97 23.94 -20.32
N PHE A 70 5.54 25.02 -19.80
CA PHE A 70 6.53 24.96 -18.74
C PHE A 70 5.98 24.25 -17.49
N LEU A 71 4.77 24.58 -17.04
CA LEU A 71 4.13 23.93 -15.90
C LEU A 71 3.85 22.44 -16.14
N VAL A 72 3.46 22.05 -17.37
CA VAL A 72 3.31 20.65 -17.75
C VAL A 72 4.66 19.93 -17.69
N ILE A 73 5.73 20.53 -18.22
CA ILE A 73 7.07 19.96 -18.16
C ILE A 73 7.52 19.79 -16.70
N VAL A 74 7.33 20.81 -15.86
CA VAL A 74 7.64 20.73 -14.42
C VAL A 74 6.83 19.61 -13.75
N GLY A 75 5.53 19.52 -14.02
CA GLY A 75 4.66 18.47 -13.46
C GLY A 75 5.09 17.06 -13.88
N VAL A 76 5.34 16.84 -15.17
CA VAL A 76 5.79 15.54 -15.70
C VAL A 76 7.21 15.22 -15.23
N SER A 77 8.08 16.22 -15.06
CA SER A 77 9.47 16.02 -14.62
C SER A 77 9.58 15.33 -13.25
N SER A 78 8.56 15.43 -12.39
CA SER A 78 8.51 14.72 -11.12
C SER A 78 8.63 13.19 -11.28
N HIS A 79 8.19 12.63 -12.42
CA HIS A 79 8.28 11.20 -12.70
C HIS A 79 9.69 10.76 -13.08
N LEU A 80 10.55 11.68 -13.54
CA LEU A 80 11.96 11.37 -13.86
C LEU A 80 12.74 10.90 -12.62
N TYR A 81 12.27 11.26 -11.42
CA TYR A 81 12.80 10.72 -10.17
C TYR A 81 12.88 9.18 -10.19
N LEU A 82 11.86 8.51 -10.73
CA LEU A 82 11.83 7.04 -10.81
C LEU A 82 12.97 6.50 -11.69
N MET A 83 13.20 7.12 -12.86
CA MET A 83 14.28 6.71 -13.75
C MET A 83 15.66 6.96 -13.14
N ILE A 84 15.85 8.14 -12.54
CA ILE A 84 17.10 8.54 -11.89
C ILE A 84 17.41 7.58 -10.75
N ARG A 85 16.43 7.30 -9.88
CA ARG A 85 16.62 6.35 -8.77
C ARG A 85 16.86 4.93 -9.27
N ALA A 86 16.10 4.45 -10.24
CA ALA A 86 16.31 3.10 -10.78
C ALA A 86 17.69 2.93 -11.44
N ALA A 87 18.26 4.00 -12.03
CA ALA A 87 19.59 3.99 -12.61
C ALA A 87 20.71 3.83 -11.56
N GLU A 88 20.50 4.32 -10.34
CA GLU A 88 21.40 4.12 -9.19
C GLU A 88 21.37 2.69 -8.64
N ARG A 89 20.46 1.82 -9.15
CA ARG A 89 20.30 0.41 -8.74
C ARG A 89 20.15 0.27 -7.22
N PRO A 90 19.08 0.83 -6.63
CA PRO A 90 18.79 0.66 -5.21
C PRO A 90 18.66 -0.81 -4.85
N PHE A 91 18.85 -1.12 -3.58
CA PHE A 91 18.79 -2.49 -3.05
C PHE A 91 17.52 -3.23 -3.46
N ILE A 92 16.37 -2.54 -3.40
CA ILE A 92 15.08 -2.98 -3.97
C ILE A 92 14.76 -2.06 -5.13
N ASN A 93 14.53 -2.63 -6.32
CA ASN A 93 14.27 -1.87 -7.54
C ASN A 93 13.05 -2.43 -8.30
N GLU A 94 11.88 -2.29 -7.70
CA GLU A 94 10.61 -2.80 -8.24
C GLU A 94 10.32 -2.24 -9.63
N GLY A 95 10.10 -3.14 -10.60
CA GLY A 95 9.86 -2.79 -12.01
C GLY A 95 11.05 -2.19 -12.77
N HIS A 96 12.16 -1.86 -12.06
CA HIS A 96 13.43 -1.39 -12.60
C HIS A 96 13.33 -0.36 -13.75
N PRO A 97 12.62 0.78 -13.57
CA PRO A 97 12.30 1.73 -14.65
C PRO A 97 13.47 2.62 -15.10
N SER A 98 14.68 2.06 -15.27
CA SER A 98 15.90 2.80 -15.63
C SER A 98 16.06 3.07 -17.13
N THR A 99 15.16 2.54 -17.97
CA THR A 99 15.12 2.78 -19.43
C THR A 99 13.77 3.35 -19.82
N TRP A 100 13.69 4.05 -20.96
CA TRP A 100 12.42 4.61 -21.45
C TRP A 100 11.30 3.57 -21.62
N LYS A 101 11.65 2.36 -22.08
CA LYS A 101 10.68 1.26 -22.22
C LYS A 101 10.18 0.80 -20.85
N ALA A 102 11.08 0.45 -19.93
CA ALA A 102 10.70 0.00 -18.58
C ALA A 102 9.92 1.08 -17.81
N PHE A 103 10.32 2.34 -17.93
CA PHE A 103 9.60 3.48 -17.38
C PHE A 103 8.19 3.63 -17.95
N SER A 104 8.03 3.49 -19.28
CA SER A 104 6.72 3.51 -19.93
C SER A 104 5.85 2.34 -19.44
N ASP A 105 6.40 1.13 -19.36
CA ASP A 105 5.67 -0.06 -18.90
C ASP A 105 5.25 0.09 -17.42
N TYR A 106 6.10 0.70 -16.59
CA TYR A 106 5.83 1.01 -15.19
C TYR A 106 4.71 2.05 -15.01
N ILE A 107 4.80 3.22 -15.65
CA ILE A 107 3.77 4.28 -15.53
C ILE A 107 2.44 3.84 -16.12
N LEU A 108 2.47 3.10 -17.23
CA LEU A 108 1.27 2.53 -17.83
C LEU A 108 0.76 1.31 -17.06
N ARG A 109 1.45 0.90 -15.99
CA ARG A 109 1.04 -0.19 -15.10
C ARG A 109 0.80 -1.51 -15.84
N LYS A 110 1.58 -1.78 -16.91
CA LYS A 110 1.39 -2.98 -17.75
C LYS A 110 1.44 -4.29 -16.97
N GLN A 111 2.17 -4.32 -15.85
CA GLN A 111 2.26 -5.48 -14.96
C GLN A 111 0.91 -5.92 -14.34
N TYR A 112 -0.09 -5.03 -14.28
CA TYR A 112 -1.41 -5.34 -13.72
C TYR A 112 -2.42 -5.83 -14.78
N GLY A 113 -2.03 -5.86 -16.05
CA GLY A 113 -2.93 -6.19 -17.16
C GLY A 113 -4.00 -5.13 -17.43
N ASP A 114 -4.93 -5.46 -18.32
CA ASP A 114 -6.03 -4.59 -18.70
C ASP A 114 -7.31 -4.95 -17.95
N THR A 115 -8.04 -3.94 -17.46
CA THR A 115 -9.37 -4.12 -16.87
C THR A 115 -10.42 -3.39 -17.69
N SER A 116 -11.58 -4.03 -17.88
CA SER A 116 -12.70 -3.41 -18.60
C SER A 116 -13.53 -2.53 -17.66
N MET A 117 -13.70 -1.26 -18.02
CA MET A 117 -14.65 -0.37 -17.32
C MET A 117 -16.12 -0.73 -17.56
N PHE A 118 -16.41 -1.49 -18.62
CA PHE A 118 -17.76 -1.90 -18.99
C PHE A 118 -18.21 -3.18 -18.27
N GLN A 119 -17.29 -4.08 -17.94
CA GLN A 119 -17.59 -5.25 -17.11
C GLN A 119 -17.57 -4.84 -15.64
N ARG A 120 -18.75 -4.52 -15.07
CA ARG A 120 -18.86 -3.98 -13.72
C ARG A 120 -18.38 -4.99 -12.66
N ARG A 121 -17.47 -4.54 -11.79
CA ARG A 121 -16.90 -5.33 -10.67
C ARG A 121 -17.70 -5.16 -9.36
N GLY A 122 -18.79 -4.39 -9.43
CA GLY A 122 -19.76 -4.24 -8.35
C GLY A 122 -20.93 -3.34 -8.77
N ASN A 123 -21.97 -3.27 -7.94
CA ASN A 123 -23.18 -2.50 -8.24
C ASN A 123 -22.89 -1.00 -8.41
N MET A 124 -23.41 -0.38 -9.47
CA MET A 124 -23.11 1.02 -9.79
C MET A 124 -23.61 2.01 -8.71
N ILE A 125 -24.76 1.75 -8.11
CA ILE A 125 -25.37 2.66 -7.14
C ILE A 125 -24.84 2.36 -5.75
N THR A 126 -25.06 1.14 -5.25
CA THR A 126 -24.80 0.81 -3.84
C THR A 126 -23.32 0.62 -3.54
N HIS A 127 -22.53 0.17 -4.52
CA HIS A 127 -21.11 -0.11 -4.31
C HIS A 127 -20.21 1.01 -4.85
N GLN A 128 -20.33 1.32 -6.14
CA GLN A 128 -19.44 2.31 -6.78
C GLN A 128 -19.74 3.73 -6.31
N PHE A 129 -21.01 4.14 -6.36
CA PHE A 129 -21.39 5.51 -6.04
C PHE A 129 -21.55 5.74 -4.53
N ASP A 130 -22.29 4.89 -3.82
CA ASP A 130 -22.55 5.06 -2.39
C ASP A 130 -21.35 4.65 -1.52
N TYR A 131 -21.00 3.36 -1.51
CA TYR A 131 -19.94 2.83 -0.65
C TYR A 131 -18.55 3.40 -0.93
N HIS A 132 -18.18 3.61 -2.19
CA HIS A 132 -16.90 4.26 -2.51
C HIS A 132 -17.06 5.78 -2.59
N PHE A 133 -17.68 6.32 -3.63
CA PHE A 133 -17.58 7.75 -3.90
C PHE A 133 -18.21 8.66 -2.83
N LEU A 134 -19.48 8.47 -2.46
CA LEU A 134 -20.17 9.34 -1.50
C LEU A 134 -19.60 9.20 -0.08
N ARG A 135 -19.26 7.97 0.34
CA ARG A 135 -18.54 7.74 1.60
C ARG A 135 -17.20 8.47 1.60
N TYR A 136 -16.36 8.26 0.56
CA TYR A 136 -15.06 8.91 0.45
C TYR A 136 -15.18 10.42 0.44
N PHE A 137 -16.15 10.96 -0.31
CA PHE A 137 -16.43 12.38 -0.35
C PHE A 137 -16.82 12.92 1.02
N GLY A 138 -17.68 12.23 1.77
CA GLY A 138 -18.10 12.63 3.12
C GLY A 138 -16.94 12.68 4.12
N MET A 139 -15.97 11.76 4.02
CA MET A 139 -14.82 11.69 4.92
C MET A 139 -13.85 12.89 4.82
N GLN A 140 -13.89 13.66 3.73
CA GLN A 140 -12.90 14.73 3.48
C GLN A 140 -13.13 16.01 4.29
N TRP A 141 -14.33 16.19 4.88
CA TRP A 141 -14.76 17.53 5.33
C TRP A 141 -14.71 17.75 6.83
N PHE A 142 -15.06 16.74 7.62
CA PHE A 142 -15.14 16.84 9.07
C PHE A 142 -14.78 15.50 9.69
N ASN A 143 -13.89 15.49 10.67
CA ASN A 143 -13.59 14.29 11.42
C ASN A 143 -14.76 13.97 12.37
N VAL A 144 -15.65 13.08 11.94
CA VAL A 144 -16.90 12.75 12.66
C VAL A 144 -16.60 12.19 14.04
N GLU A 145 -15.58 11.35 14.17
CA GLU A 145 -15.22 10.72 15.44
C GLU A 145 -14.75 11.75 16.46
N MET A 146 -13.82 12.62 16.06
CA MET A 146 -13.27 13.66 16.93
C MET A 146 -14.35 14.66 17.35
N LEU A 147 -15.17 15.12 16.40
CA LEU A 147 -16.26 16.06 16.69
C LEU A 147 -17.34 15.43 17.59
N SER A 148 -17.62 14.13 17.42
CA SER A 148 -18.56 13.40 18.27
C SER A 148 -18.08 13.38 19.71
N LYS A 149 -16.78 13.15 19.93
CA LYS A 149 -16.14 13.20 21.25
C LYS A 149 -16.17 14.60 21.86
N TRP A 150 -15.83 15.64 21.09
CA TRP A 150 -15.78 17.02 21.60
C TRP A 150 -17.16 17.58 21.98
N LEU A 151 -18.16 17.30 21.15
CA LEU A 151 -19.50 17.86 21.31
C LEU A 151 -20.44 16.96 22.11
N SER A 152 -20.04 15.70 22.38
CA SER A 152 -20.90 14.68 22.99
C SER A 152 -22.20 14.45 22.21
N ILE A 153 -22.13 14.54 20.88
CA ILE A 153 -23.27 14.36 19.95
C ILE A 153 -23.06 13.07 19.16
N PRO A 154 -24.11 12.27 18.86
CA PRO A 154 -23.97 11.08 18.04
C PRO A 154 -23.32 11.37 16.68
N GLY A 155 -22.29 10.59 16.31
CA GLY A 155 -21.55 10.79 15.06
C GLY A 155 -22.43 10.78 13.80
N LYS A 156 -23.53 10.01 13.79
CA LYS A 156 -24.51 10.02 12.68
C LYS A 156 -25.15 11.40 12.48
N LEU A 157 -25.45 12.11 13.56
CA LEU A 157 -26.03 13.46 13.49
C LEU A 157 -25.00 14.48 13.00
N ILE A 158 -23.75 14.38 13.48
CA ILE A 158 -22.65 15.22 13.00
C ILE A 158 -22.40 15.00 11.51
N SER A 159 -22.33 13.74 11.08
CA SER A 159 -22.17 13.38 9.66
C SER A 159 -23.34 13.93 8.82
N PHE A 160 -24.58 13.78 9.29
CA PHE A 160 -25.75 14.34 8.60
C PHE A 160 -25.68 15.87 8.45
N ILE A 161 -25.43 16.59 9.55
CA ILE A 161 -25.34 18.06 9.53
C ILE A 161 -24.15 18.53 8.69
N GLY A 162 -22.98 17.91 8.87
CA GLY A 162 -21.77 18.22 8.12
C GLY A 162 -21.98 18.04 6.62
N ASN A 163 -22.50 16.87 6.20
CA ASN A 163 -22.80 16.60 4.80
C ASN A 163 -23.85 17.56 4.24
N ALA A 164 -24.88 17.93 5.03
CA ALA A 164 -25.86 18.92 4.61
C ALA A 164 -25.24 20.31 4.39
N ILE A 165 -24.36 20.77 5.30
CA ILE A 165 -23.62 22.03 5.14
C ILE A 165 -22.78 22.01 3.87
N ILE A 166 -22.00 20.95 3.67
CA ILE A 166 -21.12 20.80 2.51
C ILE A 166 -21.92 20.74 1.21
N LEU A 167 -23.03 20.00 1.19
CA LEU A 167 -23.89 19.90 0.02
C LEU A 167 -24.54 21.25 -0.30
N LEU A 168 -25.22 21.85 0.68
CA LEU A 168 -25.99 23.08 0.47
C LEU A 168 -25.08 24.26 0.13
N LEU A 169 -23.94 24.41 0.82
CA LEU A 169 -23.00 25.48 0.56
C LEU A 169 -22.32 25.31 -0.81
N GLY A 170 -21.98 24.08 -1.19
CA GLY A 170 -21.37 23.78 -2.49
C GLY A 170 -22.34 24.00 -3.65
N VAL A 171 -23.59 23.54 -3.53
CA VAL A 171 -24.65 23.80 -4.50
C VAL A 171 -24.92 25.30 -4.62
N PHE A 172 -25.02 26.01 -3.49
CA PHE A 172 -25.20 27.45 -3.48
C PHE A 172 -24.02 28.18 -4.14
N GLY A 173 -22.79 27.72 -3.90
CA GLY A 173 -21.59 28.20 -4.58
C GLY A 173 -21.63 28.00 -6.09
N GLY A 174 -22.04 26.81 -6.56
CA GLY A 174 -22.27 26.54 -7.97
C GLY A 174 -23.34 27.45 -8.58
N MET A 175 -24.47 27.65 -7.89
CA MET A 175 -25.52 28.58 -8.32
C MET A 175 -25.02 30.03 -8.40
N PHE A 176 -24.23 30.48 -7.42
CA PHE A 176 -23.65 31.82 -7.40
C PHE A 176 -22.62 32.00 -8.52
N HIS A 177 -21.76 31.00 -8.74
CA HIS A 177 -20.81 30.95 -9.83
C HIS A 177 -21.51 31.02 -11.19
N TYR A 178 -22.57 30.23 -11.41
CA TYR A 178 -23.37 30.26 -12.63
C TYR A 178 -24.00 31.64 -12.89
N ARG A 179 -24.58 32.26 -11.86
CA ARG A 179 -25.18 33.59 -11.97
C ARG A 179 -24.16 34.67 -12.33
N LYS A 180 -22.92 34.55 -11.86
CA LYS A 180 -21.85 35.52 -12.13
C LYS A 180 -21.15 35.28 -13.46
N ASN A 181 -20.85 34.03 -13.81
CA ASN A 181 -20.15 33.69 -15.04
C ASN A 181 -20.48 32.26 -15.51
N ARG A 182 -21.46 32.17 -16.42
CA ARG A 182 -21.95 30.91 -17.01
C ARG A 182 -20.87 30.12 -17.75
N HIS A 183 -19.93 30.80 -18.41
CA HIS A 183 -18.87 30.14 -19.17
C HIS A 183 -17.89 29.42 -18.25
N SER A 184 -17.38 30.13 -17.23
CA SER A 184 -16.49 29.53 -16.24
C SER A 184 -17.18 28.44 -15.41
N PHE A 185 -18.48 28.60 -15.12
CA PHE A 185 -19.27 27.57 -14.47
C PHE A 185 -19.39 26.30 -15.33
N ALA A 186 -19.64 26.44 -16.63
CA ALA A 186 -19.74 25.30 -17.54
C ALA A 186 -18.42 24.52 -17.62
N TYR A 187 -17.28 25.23 -17.74
CA TYR A 187 -15.95 24.62 -17.72
C TYR A 187 -15.69 23.88 -16.41
N PHE A 188 -15.94 24.54 -15.28
CA PHE A 188 -15.70 23.97 -13.95
C PHE A 188 -16.59 22.75 -13.69
N THR A 189 -17.87 22.83 -14.04
CA THR A 189 -18.83 21.72 -13.92
C THR A 189 -18.42 20.53 -14.78
N ALA A 190 -17.91 20.77 -15.99
CA ALA A 190 -17.42 19.69 -16.86
C ALA A 190 -16.27 18.92 -16.22
N ILE A 191 -15.28 19.62 -15.63
CA ILE A 191 -14.20 18.99 -14.87
C ILE A 191 -14.75 18.22 -13.69
N LEU A 192 -15.63 18.84 -12.90
CA LEU A 192 -16.24 18.21 -11.73
C LEU A 192 -16.94 16.89 -12.11
N ILE A 193 -17.77 16.88 -13.18
CA ILE A 193 -18.44 15.67 -13.70
C ILE A 193 -17.41 14.60 -14.11
N CYS A 194 -16.34 15.01 -14.80
CA CYS A 194 -15.29 14.08 -15.21
C CYS A 194 -14.58 13.44 -14.01
N THR A 195 -14.30 14.22 -12.97
CA THR A 195 -13.59 13.78 -11.77
C THR A 195 -14.48 13.11 -10.72
N THR A 196 -15.81 13.15 -10.92
CA THR A 196 -16.81 12.52 -10.04
C THR A 196 -17.50 11.36 -10.77
N LEU A 197 -18.60 11.65 -11.48
CA LEU A 197 -19.48 10.65 -12.09
C LEU A 197 -18.74 9.77 -13.11
N LEU A 198 -17.96 10.38 -14.00
CA LEU A 198 -17.21 9.63 -14.99
C LEU A 198 -16.08 8.83 -14.34
N MET A 199 -15.39 9.41 -13.35
CA MET A 199 -14.35 8.70 -12.61
C MET A 199 -14.90 7.47 -11.89
N VAL A 200 -16.07 7.55 -11.25
CA VAL A 200 -16.74 6.38 -10.62
C VAL A 200 -17.01 5.28 -11.65
N PHE A 201 -17.46 5.66 -12.84
CA PHE A 201 -17.65 4.72 -13.93
C PHE A 201 -16.33 4.09 -14.38
N VAL A 202 -15.30 4.89 -14.64
CA VAL A 202 -14.02 4.42 -15.17
C VAL A 202 -13.25 3.55 -14.16
N MET A 203 -13.23 3.95 -12.88
CA MET A 203 -12.44 3.27 -11.84
C MET A 203 -12.94 1.86 -11.54
N ASN A 204 -14.26 1.63 -11.58
CA ASN A 204 -14.87 0.29 -11.48
C ASN A 204 -14.23 -0.60 -10.39
N LEU A 205 -14.17 -0.09 -9.16
CA LEU A 205 -13.48 -0.71 -8.02
C LEU A 205 -14.14 -2.06 -7.65
N SER A 206 -13.36 -3.04 -7.17
CA SER A 206 -13.92 -4.33 -6.74
C SER A 206 -14.33 -4.36 -5.26
N SER A 207 -15.11 -5.38 -4.88
CA SER A 207 -15.37 -5.69 -3.46
C SER A 207 -14.14 -6.15 -2.68
N ASP A 208 -13.10 -6.61 -3.39
CA ASP A 208 -11.89 -7.19 -2.78
C ASP A 208 -10.74 -6.17 -2.62
N GLU A 209 -11.05 -4.86 -2.61
CA GLU A 209 -10.02 -3.84 -2.38
C GLU A 209 -9.51 -3.91 -0.94
N VAL A 210 -8.19 -4.09 -0.78
CA VAL A 210 -7.53 -4.27 0.53
C VAL A 210 -7.42 -3.01 1.38
N ARG A 211 -7.68 -1.83 0.79
CA ARG A 211 -7.68 -0.53 1.48
C ARG A 211 -8.48 0.47 0.65
N ASP A 212 -8.86 1.57 1.29
CA ASP A 212 -9.57 2.66 0.64
C ASP A 212 -8.78 3.30 -0.52
N ARG A 213 -9.55 3.81 -1.49
CA ARG A 213 -9.08 4.33 -2.78
C ARG A 213 -9.54 5.77 -3.04
N ASP A 214 -9.81 6.51 -1.98
CA ASP A 214 -10.31 7.89 -1.98
C ASP A 214 -9.38 8.86 -2.73
N TYR A 215 -8.07 8.61 -2.72
CA TYR A 215 -7.08 9.40 -3.44
C TYR A 215 -7.34 9.54 -4.95
N PHE A 216 -8.07 8.62 -5.59
CA PHE A 216 -8.46 8.78 -7.01
C PHE A 216 -9.43 9.94 -7.25
N PHE A 217 -10.14 10.38 -6.21
CA PHE A 217 -11.16 11.43 -6.30
C PHE A 217 -10.69 12.76 -5.71
N VAL A 218 -9.40 12.92 -5.37
CA VAL A 218 -8.84 14.16 -4.80
C VAL A 218 -9.18 15.41 -5.63
N VAL A 219 -9.17 15.28 -6.96
CA VAL A 219 -9.53 16.39 -7.84
C VAL A 219 -10.99 16.81 -7.63
N ALA A 220 -11.91 15.86 -7.46
CA ALA A 220 -13.31 16.17 -7.16
C ALA A 220 -13.48 16.92 -5.84
N TYR A 221 -12.74 16.51 -4.81
CA TYR A 221 -12.78 17.14 -3.48
C TYR A 221 -12.30 18.60 -3.57
N ASN A 222 -11.18 18.82 -4.25
CA ASN A 222 -10.63 20.15 -4.48
C ASN A 222 -11.61 21.04 -5.27
N MET A 223 -12.24 20.51 -6.31
CA MET A 223 -13.24 21.26 -7.09
C MET A 223 -14.45 21.63 -6.24
N TRP A 224 -14.95 20.71 -5.42
CA TRP A 224 -16.05 21.02 -4.51
C TRP A 224 -15.67 22.06 -3.47
N ALA A 225 -14.44 22.02 -2.93
CA ALA A 225 -13.95 22.99 -1.96
C ALA A 225 -13.94 24.42 -2.52
N VAL A 226 -13.63 24.61 -3.82
CA VAL A 226 -13.75 25.93 -4.46
C VAL A 226 -15.20 26.41 -4.47
N TRP A 227 -16.17 25.53 -4.78
CA TRP A 227 -17.59 25.88 -4.70
C TRP A 227 -18.05 26.17 -3.28
N LEU A 228 -17.54 25.46 -2.26
CA LEU A 228 -17.78 25.82 -0.86
C LEU A 228 -17.31 27.25 -0.56
N GLY A 229 -16.10 27.63 -1.01
CA GLY A 229 -15.57 28.98 -0.84
C GLY A 229 -16.40 30.05 -1.55
N ILE A 230 -16.80 29.80 -2.81
CA ILE A 230 -17.70 30.70 -3.55
C ILE A 230 -19.06 30.80 -2.85
N GLY A 231 -19.58 29.69 -2.34
CA GLY A 231 -20.83 29.63 -1.58
C GLY A 231 -20.76 30.45 -0.31
N ALA A 232 -19.68 30.33 0.46
CA ALA A 232 -19.44 31.11 1.67
C ALA A 232 -19.39 32.61 1.35
N LEU A 233 -18.65 33.02 0.31
CA LEU A 233 -18.60 34.41 -0.14
C LEU A 233 -19.97 34.93 -0.58
N GLY A 234 -20.73 34.13 -1.33
CA GLY A 234 -22.08 34.48 -1.76
C GLY A 234 -23.03 34.65 -0.56
N LEU A 235 -22.90 33.80 0.47
CA LEU A 235 -23.75 33.85 1.66
C LEU A 235 -23.43 35.08 2.50
N VAL A 236 -22.14 35.35 2.74
CA VAL A 236 -21.67 36.57 3.43
C VAL A 236 -22.17 37.82 2.72
N ARG A 237 -22.17 37.84 1.38
CA ARG A 237 -22.69 38.96 0.60
C ARG A 237 -24.19 39.16 0.83
N LEU A 238 -25.00 38.11 0.70
CA LEU A 238 -26.45 38.19 0.92
C LEU A 238 -26.79 38.64 2.34
N ILE A 239 -26.01 38.19 3.32
CA ILE A 239 -26.18 38.54 4.72
C ILE A 239 -25.82 40.01 4.97
N ARG A 240 -24.70 40.51 4.42
CA ARG A 240 -24.35 41.94 4.51
C ARG A 240 -25.40 42.86 3.87
N GLU A 241 -26.05 42.40 2.80
CA GLU A 241 -27.08 43.17 2.12
C GLU A 241 -28.42 43.22 2.90
N LYS A 242 -28.70 42.22 3.76
CA LYS A 242 -30.02 42.04 4.40
C LYS A 242 -30.06 42.10 5.93
N LEU A 243 -28.94 41.89 6.61
CA LEU A 243 -28.86 41.75 8.07
C LEU A 243 -27.92 42.81 8.67
N SER A 244 -27.95 42.95 10.00
CA SER A 244 -27.11 43.91 10.71
C SER A 244 -25.62 43.57 10.58
N GLN A 245 -24.78 44.58 10.81
CA GLN A 245 -23.33 44.47 10.74
C GLN A 245 -22.78 43.41 11.73
N SER A 246 -23.33 43.35 12.95
CA SER A 246 -22.95 42.35 13.95
C SER A 246 -23.24 40.93 13.50
N VAL A 247 -24.43 40.68 12.92
CA VAL A 247 -24.79 39.36 12.39
C VAL A 247 -23.91 38.98 11.21
N SER A 248 -23.56 39.95 10.35
CA SER A 248 -22.64 39.73 9.25
C SER A 248 -21.25 39.30 9.71
N TYR A 249 -20.69 39.94 10.75
CA TYR A 249 -19.40 39.55 11.31
C TYR A 249 -19.45 38.18 11.99
N ALA A 250 -20.51 37.88 12.73
CA ALA A 250 -20.70 36.56 13.33
C ALA A 250 -20.71 35.44 12.28
N MET A 251 -21.39 35.67 11.15
CA MET A 251 -21.47 34.70 10.06
C MET A 251 -20.14 34.54 9.31
N ILE A 252 -19.38 35.62 9.11
CA ILE A 252 -18.01 35.53 8.59
C ILE A 252 -17.14 34.68 9.54
N GLY A 253 -17.23 34.95 10.84
CA GLY A 253 -16.55 34.16 11.87
C GLY A 253 -16.89 32.68 11.79
N LEU A 254 -18.19 32.35 11.65
CA LEU A 254 -18.65 30.97 11.48
C LEU A 254 -18.09 30.31 10.20
N MET A 255 -18.10 31.02 9.06
CA MET A 255 -17.58 30.48 7.80
C MET A 255 -16.07 30.22 7.86
N LEU A 256 -15.31 31.07 8.57
CA LEU A 256 -13.87 30.87 8.81
C LEU A 256 -13.61 29.77 9.86
N ALA A 257 -14.54 29.57 10.80
CA ALA A 257 -14.43 28.50 11.79
C ALA A 257 -14.55 27.11 11.17
N LEU A 258 -15.35 26.91 10.10
CA LEU A 258 -15.50 25.60 9.46
C LEU A 258 -14.16 24.98 8.99
N PRO A 259 -13.33 25.64 8.15
CA PRO A 259 -12.03 25.07 7.76
C PRO A 259 -11.05 24.97 8.93
N ALA A 260 -11.11 25.87 9.91
CA ALA A 260 -10.28 25.81 11.11
C ALA A 260 -10.63 24.57 11.97
N VAL A 261 -11.91 24.33 12.22
CA VAL A 261 -12.40 23.15 12.94
C VAL A 261 -12.01 21.87 12.19
N ASN A 262 -12.16 21.83 10.86
CA ASN A 262 -11.71 20.67 10.08
C ASN A 262 -10.21 20.42 10.28
N PHE A 263 -9.37 21.45 10.08
CA PHE A 263 -7.92 21.35 10.29
C PHE A 263 -7.56 20.83 11.68
N ILE A 264 -8.12 21.42 12.74
CA ILE A 264 -7.83 21.01 14.13
C ILE A 264 -8.32 19.57 14.38
N SER A 265 -9.52 19.21 13.90
CA SER A 265 -10.11 17.89 14.10
C SER A 265 -9.35 16.76 13.39
N GLN A 266 -8.64 17.09 12.30
CA GLN A 266 -7.85 16.15 11.52
C GLN A 266 -6.35 16.17 11.88
N TYR A 267 -5.88 17.21 12.58
CA TYR A 267 -4.45 17.38 12.88
C TYR A 267 -3.88 16.17 13.64
N HIS A 268 -4.55 15.75 14.72
CA HIS A 268 -4.14 14.56 15.50
C HIS A 268 -4.07 13.28 14.66
N VAL A 269 -5.02 13.10 13.73
CA VAL A 269 -5.09 11.94 12.84
C VAL A 269 -3.96 11.91 11.81
N HIS A 270 -3.39 13.06 11.47
CA HIS A 270 -2.31 13.18 10.47
C HIS A 270 -0.94 13.50 11.06
N ASP A 271 -0.85 13.83 12.35
CA ASP A 271 0.43 13.95 13.03
C ASP A 271 1.09 12.57 13.16
N ARG A 272 2.34 12.48 12.71
CA ARG A 272 3.17 11.26 12.74
C ARG A 272 4.48 11.48 13.49
N SER A 273 4.65 12.64 14.15
CA SER A 273 5.93 13.08 14.73
C SER A 273 6.49 12.12 15.79
N ASN A 274 5.62 11.40 16.50
CA ASN A 274 5.98 10.39 17.49
C ASN A 274 5.39 9.01 17.15
N GLU A 275 5.10 8.72 15.88
CA GLU A 275 4.56 7.43 15.46
C GLU A 275 5.73 6.48 15.15
N PHE A 276 6.06 5.59 16.09
CA PHE A 276 7.17 4.63 15.96
C PHE A 276 6.71 3.18 15.78
N ILE A 277 5.40 2.92 15.69
CA ILE A 277 4.83 1.56 15.72
C ILE A 277 5.33 0.77 14.52
N ALA A 278 5.29 1.34 13.31
CA ALA A 278 5.76 0.65 12.10
C ALA A 278 7.26 0.30 12.19
N LEU A 279 8.09 1.24 12.67
CA LEU A 279 9.52 1.00 12.85
C LEU A 279 9.78 -0.09 13.90
N ASP A 280 9.19 0.03 15.09
CA ASP A 280 9.33 -0.93 16.18
C ASP A 280 8.83 -2.31 15.77
N TYR A 281 7.76 -2.39 14.97
CA TYR A 281 7.27 -3.64 14.42
C TYR A 281 8.31 -4.35 13.55
N GLY A 282 8.95 -3.61 12.63
CA GLY A 282 10.04 -4.14 11.81
C GLY A 282 11.26 -4.55 12.64
N LEU A 283 11.65 -3.71 13.62
CA LEU A 283 12.77 -3.99 14.52
C LEU A 283 12.52 -5.23 15.36
N ASN A 284 11.30 -5.42 15.87
CA ASN A 284 10.98 -6.57 16.73
C ASN A 284 10.99 -7.89 15.96
N PHE A 285 10.62 -7.89 14.66
CA PHE A 285 10.90 -9.03 13.79
C PHE A 285 12.40 -9.28 13.68
N LEU A 286 13.19 -8.29 13.26
CA LEU A 286 14.63 -8.44 13.05
C LEU A 286 15.32 -8.92 14.33
N ASN A 287 15.03 -8.31 15.46
CA ASN A 287 15.64 -8.59 16.75
C ASN A 287 15.28 -9.96 17.33
N SER A 288 14.17 -10.57 16.88
CA SER A 288 13.84 -11.95 17.25
C SER A 288 14.73 -12.98 16.56
N LEU A 289 15.30 -12.61 15.40
CA LEU A 289 16.01 -13.51 14.50
C LEU A 289 17.46 -13.72 14.92
N GLU A 290 17.91 -14.95 14.73
CA GLU A 290 19.33 -15.31 14.85
C GLU A 290 20.21 -14.68 13.78
N GLU A 291 21.52 -14.69 14.05
CA GLU A 291 22.54 -14.28 13.09
C GLU A 291 22.36 -14.97 11.73
N ASN A 292 22.38 -14.16 10.67
CA ASN A 292 22.28 -14.59 9.28
C ASN A 292 20.99 -15.36 8.94
N ALA A 293 19.90 -15.17 9.67
CA ALA A 293 18.63 -15.84 9.37
C ALA A 293 18.05 -15.49 7.98
N ILE A 294 17.19 -16.36 7.47
CA ILE A 294 16.22 -16.06 6.40
C ILE A 294 14.85 -15.91 7.06
N ILE A 295 14.13 -14.84 6.77
CA ILE A 295 12.75 -14.65 7.21
C ILE A 295 11.83 -14.51 6.00
N PHE A 296 10.76 -15.33 5.98
CA PHE A 296 9.65 -15.15 5.07
C PHE A 296 8.64 -14.16 5.65
N THR A 297 8.23 -13.19 4.84
CA THR A 297 7.24 -12.16 5.18
C THR A 297 6.06 -12.23 4.22
N ASN A 298 4.87 -11.80 4.63
CA ASN A 298 3.67 -11.96 3.81
C ASN A 298 3.55 -10.89 2.72
N GLY A 299 3.72 -9.61 3.10
CA GLY A 299 3.34 -8.48 2.25
C GLY A 299 3.96 -7.17 2.71
N ASP A 300 3.27 -6.06 2.45
CA ASP A 300 3.84 -4.72 2.65
C ASP A 300 4.05 -4.38 4.14
N ASN A 301 3.11 -4.80 5.00
CA ASN A 301 3.04 -4.41 6.41
C ASN A 301 4.19 -4.93 7.29
N ASP A 302 4.80 -6.05 6.93
CA ASP A 302 5.99 -6.61 7.58
C ASP A 302 7.24 -6.29 6.75
N THR A 303 7.22 -6.52 5.45
CA THR A 303 8.42 -6.41 4.60
C THR A 303 9.01 -5.01 4.55
N PHE A 304 8.18 -3.97 4.36
CA PHE A 304 8.70 -2.61 4.20
C PHE A 304 9.34 -2.05 5.48
N PRO A 305 8.77 -2.26 6.69
CA PRO A 305 9.48 -1.94 7.92
C PRO A 305 10.84 -2.62 8.06
N LEU A 306 10.96 -3.92 7.72
CA LEU A 306 12.24 -4.63 7.77
C LEU A 306 13.24 -4.02 6.78
N TRP A 307 12.83 -3.83 5.52
CA TRP A 307 13.71 -3.22 4.51
C TRP A 307 14.09 -1.79 4.83
N TYR A 308 13.19 -1.01 5.42
CA TYR A 308 13.48 0.34 5.88
C TYR A 308 14.59 0.30 6.95
N ALA A 309 14.42 -0.52 7.99
CA ALA A 309 15.40 -0.67 9.07
C ALA A 309 16.76 -1.18 8.57
N GLN A 310 16.79 -1.97 7.50
CA GLN A 310 18.05 -2.41 6.88
C GLN A 310 18.65 -1.34 5.96
N SER A 311 17.84 -0.62 5.19
CA SER A 311 18.30 0.26 4.11
C SER A 311 18.65 1.66 4.56
N VAL A 312 17.95 2.19 5.56
CA VAL A 312 18.06 3.58 6.01
C VAL A 312 18.81 3.62 7.34
N ASP A 313 19.75 4.56 7.45
CA ASP A 313 20.36 4.92 8.74
C ASP A 313 19.37 5.79 9.51
N ASP A 314 18.62 5.16 10.41
CA ASP A 314 17.61 5.81 11.24
C ASP A 314 18.11 5.86 12.70
N PRO A 315 18.23 7.06 13.31
CA PRO A 315 18.73 7.20 14.69
C PRO A 315 17.85 6.53 15.76
N PHE A 316 16.60 6.21 15.41
CA PHE A 316 15.64 5.48 16.25
C PHE A 316 15.66 3.97 15.99
N ALA A 317 16.33 3.50 14.94
CA ALA A 317 16.56 2.09 14.63
C ALA A 317 17.87 1.60 15.26
N ARG A 318 17.95 1.61 16.59
CA ARG A 318 19.16 1.17 17.30
C ARG A 318 19.23 -0.36 17.34
N ASP A 319 20.40 -0.89 17.06
CA ASP A 319 20.74 -2.29 17.34
C ASP A 319 20.51 -2.59 18.82
N LEU A 320 19.93 -3.76 19.11
CA LEU A 320 20.08 -4.34 20.43
C LEU A 320 21.47 -4.96 20.52
N GLU A 321 22.12 -4.79 21.67
CA GLU A 321 23.44 -5.38 21.96
C GLU A 321 23.42 -6.92 21.94
N ASN A 322 22.23 -7.54 21.96
CA ASN A 322 22.02 -8.98 22.05
C ASN A 322 21.45 -9.55 20.74
N ILE A 323 22.33 -9.95 19.82
CA ILE A 323 21.95 -10.77 18.67
C ILE A 323 22.02 -12.23 19.09
N TYR A 324 20.95 -13.00 18.83
CA TYR A 324 20.95 -14.43 19.14
C TYR A 324 21.92 -15.18 18.23
N PRO A 325 22.85 -15.98 18.78
CA PRO A 325 23.72 -16.81 17.96
C PRO A 325 22.88 -17.84 17.21
N ALA A 326 23.29 -18.15 15.98
CA ALA A 326 22.64 -19.19 15.20
C ALA A 326 22.91 -20.58 15.82
N VAL A 327 21.85 -21.31 16.15
CA VAL A 327 21.93 -22.69 16.66
C VAL A 327 21.37 -23.68 15.63
N ASP A 328 21.68 -24.96 15.81
CA ASP A 328 21.21 -26.04 14.92
C ASP A 328 21.58 -25.79 13.45
N ILE A 329 22.80 -25.29 13.22
CA ILE A 329 23.36 -25.07 11.89
C ILE A 329 24.68 -25.80 11.65
N TYR A 330 24.89 -26.19 10.40
CA TYR A 330 26.06 -26.84 9.80
C TYR A 330 26.37 -26.14 8.45
N PRO A 331 26.95 -24.92 8.47
CA PRO A 331 27.27 -24.21 7.24
C PRO A 331 28.26 -24.97 6.35
N THR A 332 28.07 -24.89 5.03
CA THR A 332 29.01 -25.43 4.05
C THR A 332 29.96 -24.33 3.56
N PRO A 333 31.09 -24.67 2.92
CA PRO A 333 31.95 -23.66 2.29
C PRO A 333 31.20 -22.77 1.29
N GLU A 334 30.27 -23.36 0.54
CA GLU A 334 29.38 -22.67 -0.39
C GLU A 334 28.45 -21.67 0.33
N SER A 335 27.74 -22.11 1.38
CA SER A 335 26.86 -21.21 2.12
C SER A 335 27.63 -20.09 2.83
N GLY A 336 28.85 -20.39 3.30
CA GLY A 336 29.77 -19.39 3.82
C GLY A 336 30.17 -18.35 2.75
N ALA A 337 30.46 -18.78 1.53
CA ALA A 337 30.79 -17.88 0.43
C ALA A 337 29.60 -17.01 0.00
N ALA A 338 28.41 -17.61 -0.13
CA ALA A 338 27.18 -16.89 -0.47
C ALA A 338 26.84 -15.81 0.56
N LYS A 339 26.94 -16.13 1.86
CA LYS A 339 26.73 -15.15 2.95
C LYS A 339 27.72 -14.00 2.88
N ARG A 340 29.00 -14.26 2.64
CA ARG A 340 30.02 -13.20 2.52
C ARG A 340 29.73 -12.29 1.33
N ALA A 341 29.43 -12.86 0.16
CA ALA A 341 29.10 -12.09 -1.03
C ALA A 341 27.84 -11.21 -0.81
N ALA A 342 26.82 -11.75 -0.15
CA ALA A 342 25.62 -11.00 0.21
C ALA A 342 25.95 -9.85 1.17
N MET A 343 26.77 -10.09 2.20
CA MET A 343 27.19 -9.05 3.14
C MET A 343 28.04 -7.96 2.48
N GLU A 344 28.95 -8.30 1.58
CA GLU A 344 29.71 -7.32 0.79
C GLU A 344 28.79 -6.43 -0.03
N TYR A 345 27.81 -7.04 -0.73
CA TYR A 345 26.80 -6.31 -1.48
C TYR A 345 25.97 -5.40 -0.55
N LYS A 346 25.38 -5.96 0.51
CA LYS A 346 24.51 -5.21 1.43
C LYS A 346 25.25 -4.11 2.16
N ASN A 347 26.48 -4.31 2.62
CA ASN A 347 27.28 -3.26 3.27
C ASN A 347 27.55 -2.07 2.34
N LYS A 348 27.60 -2.30 1.02
CA LYS A 348 27.76 -1.24 0.03
C LYS A 348 26.48 -0.41 -0.13
N TYR A 349 25.30 -1.04 -0.22
CA TYR A 349 24.04 -0.37 -0.60
C TYR A 349 23.13 -0.02 0.57
N LEU A 350 23.23 -0.72 1.69
CA LEU A 350 22.39 -0.56 2.86
C LEU A 350 23.10 0.28 3.92
N LYS A 351 22.35 1.15 4.61
CA LYS A 351 22.89 2.04 5.65
C LYS A 351 22.41 1.72 7.06
N GLY A 352 21.33 0.97 7.21
CA GLY A 352 20.75 0.62 8.50
C GLY A 352 21.38 -0.62 9.16
N ILE A 353 20.55 -1.38 9.87
CA ILE A 353 20.97 -2.46 10.77
C ILE A 353 20.63 -3.86 10.25
N ARG A 354 21.09 -4.91 10.95
CA ARG A 354 20.73 -6.33 10.70
C ARG A 354 20.76 -6.74 9.21
N LYS A 355 21.79 -6.28 8.50
CA LYS A 355 22.02 -6.59 7.08
C LYS A 355 22.29 -8.08 6.83
N ASP A 356 22.69 -8.80 7.87
CA ASP A 356 22.91 -10.25 7.87
C ASP A 356 21.62 -11.05 7.57
N VAL A 357 20.46 -10.53 7.98
CA VAL A 357 19.16 -11.16 7.75
C VAL A 357 18.75 -10.99 6.29
N SER A 358 18.24 -12.07 5.69
CA SER A 358 17.63 -12.04 4.35
C SER A 358 16.12 -12.06 4.47
N VAL A 359 15.47 -11.08 3.83
CA VAL A 359 14.01 -10.95 3.85
C VAL A 359 13.46 -11.46 2.53
N ALA A 360 12.58 -12.46 2.61
CA ALA A 360 11.95 -13.12 1.46
C ALA A 360 10.43 -12.91 1.50
N ASN A 361 9.96 -11.89 0.78
CA ASN A 361 8.53 -11.57 0.70
C ASN A 361 7.78 -12.58 -0.19
N LEU A 362 6.75 -13.22 0.37
CA LEU A 362 5.95 -14.25 -0.29
C LEU A 362 5.14 -13.72 -1.49
N SER A 363 4.68 -12.47 -1.44
CA SER A 363 3.96 -11.84 -2.55
C SER A 363 4.87 -11.60 -3.76
N LEU A 364 6.09 -11.11 -3.52
CA LEU A 364 7.09 -10.82 -4.55
C LEU A 364 7.81 -12.08 -5.06
N LEU A 365 7.84 -13.16 -4.27
CA LEU A 365 8.35 -14.47 -4.71
C LEU A 365 7.56 -15.07 -5.88
N ASN A 366 6.43 -14.49 -6.27
CA ASN A 366 5.73 -14.82 -7.51
C ASN A 366 6.31 -14.13 -8.75
N THR A 367 7.34 -13.29 -8.59
CA THR A 367 7.92 -12.49 -9.67
C THR A 367 9.36 -12.94 -9.98
N PRO A 368 9.70 -13.15 -11.27
CA PRO A 368 11.04 -13.59 -11.65
C PRO A 368 12.19 -12.68 -11.18
N TRP A 369 11.98 -11.36 -11.18
CA TRP A 369 13.01 -10.41 -10.78
C TRP A 369 13.40 -10.56 -9.30
N TYR A 370 12.43 -10.80 -8.43
CA TYR A 370 12.68 -10.90 -7.00
C TYR A 370 13.30 -12.24 -6.63
N ILE A 371 12.90 -13.33 -7.31
CA ILE A 371 13.56 -14.64 -7.18
C ILE A 371 15.05 -14.51 -7.53
N ARG A 372 15.39 -13.83 -8.64
CA ARG A 372 16.79 -13.56 -9.01
C ARG A 372 17.50 -12.71 -7.96
N GLN A 373 16.84 -11.70 -7.39
CA GLN A 373 17.42 -10.90 -6.32
C GLN A 373 17.79 -11.76 -5.09
N LEU A 374 16.90 -12.65 -4.64
CA LEU A 374 17.19 -13.55 -3.52
C LEU A 374 18.40 -14.45 -3.82
N ARG A 375 18.44 -15.06 -5.01
CA ARG A 375 19.54 -15.93 -5.46
C ARG A 375 20.87 -15.17 -5.52
N ASP A 376 20.86 -13.98 -6.13
CA ASP A 376 22.08 -13.31 -6.58
C ASP A 376 22.62 -12.27 -5.58
N LYS A 377 21.79 -11.81 -4.63
CA LYS A 377 22.10 -10.66 -3.75
C LYS A 377 21.86 -10.91 -2.26
N GLU A 378 20.99 -11.86 -1.90
CA GLU A 378 20.68 -12.16 -0.49
C GLU A 378 21.48 -13.34 0.09
N GLY A 379 22.27 -14.02 -0.75
CA GLY A 379 23.03 -15.21 -0.31
C GLY A 379 22.09 -16.36 0.07
N ILE A 380 20.94 -16.44 -0.59
CA ILE A 380 19.99 -17.55 -0.48
C ILE A 380 20.36 -18.57 -1.55
N LEU A 381 20.60 -19.81 -1.13
CA LEU A 381 21.00 -20.89 -2.02
C LEU A 381 19.78 -21.52 -2.69
N PHE A 382 19.81 -21.63 -4.01
CA PHE A 382 19.03 -22.56 -4.82
C PHE A 382 19.56 -22.52 -6.25
N ASN A 383 19.41 -23.63 -6.99
CA ASN A 383 20.02 -23.78 -8.30
C ASN A 383 18.96 -23.74 -9.42
N LEU A 384 18.45 -22.54 -9.70
CA LEU A 384 17.59 -22.28 -10.85
C LEU A 384 18.31 -21.32 -11.80
N THR A 385 18.35 -21.67 -13.08
CA THR A 385 18.80 -20.77 -14.15
C THR A 385 17.79 -19.65 -14.40
N ASP A 386 18.20 -18.58 -15.07
CA ASP A 386 17.30 -17.47 -15.38
C ASP A 386 16.10 -17.92 -16.23
N GLN A 387 16.32 -18.81 -17.20
CA GLN A 387 15.25 -19.39 -18.01
C GLN A 387 14.28 -20.21 -17.15
N GLN A 388 14.78 -21.06 -16.25
CA GLN A 388 13.92 -21.83 -15.34
C GLN A 388 13.09 -20.92 -14.43
N ILE A 389 13.63 -19.79 -13.99
CA ILE A 389 12.90 -18.80 -13.19
C ILE A 389 11.81 -18.13 -14.03
N ASP A 390 12.10 -17.79 -15.30
CA ASP A 390 11.12 -17.17 -16.21
C ASP A 390 9.98 -18.13 -16.58
N ASP A 391 10.26 -19.44 -16.61
CA ASP A 391 9.30 -20.49 -16.92
C ASP A 391 8.49 -20.97 -15.70
N LEU A 392 8.72 -20.39 -14.51
CA LEU A 392 7.94 -20.74 -13.31
C LEU A 392 6.48 -20.31 -13.48
N VAL A 393 5.58 -21.27 -13.29
CA VAL A 393 4.13 -21.09 -13.33
C VAL A 393 3.48 -21.77 -12.13
N PRO A 394 2.25 -21.35 -11.76
CA PRO A 394 1.44 -22.10 -10.81
C PRO A 394 1.28 -23.57 -11.22
N PHE A 395 1.14 -24.45 -10.23
CA PHE A 395 1.14 -25.91 -10.42
C PHE A 395 0.25 -26.59 -9.38
N ASP A 396 -0.22 -27.80 -9.67
CA ASP A 396 -1.17 -28.48 -8.78
C ASP A 396 -0.51 -29.62 -7.99
N GLN A 397 0.47 -30.31 -8.59
CA GLN A 397 1.11 -31.49 -8.02
C GLN A 397 2.51 -31.18 -7.47
N PRO A 398 2.64 -30.87 -6.17
CA PRO A 398 3.93 -30.68 -5.51
C PRO A 398 4.67 -32.00 -5.28
N ASP A 399 5.99 -31.98 -5.42
CA ASP A 399 6.85 -33.01 -4.86
C ASP A 399 6.95 -32.86 -3.34
N PRO A 400 7.12 -33.96 -2.57
CA PRO A 400 7.38 -33.88 -1.14
C PRO A 400 8.63 -33.03 -0.84
N LEU A 401 8.55 -32.20 0.20
CA LEU A 401 9.72 -31.48 0.70
C LEU A 401 10.53 -32.42 1.59
N ILE A 402 11.65 -32.90 1.06
CA ILE A 402 12.62 -33.71 1.80
C ILE A 402 13.77 -32.81 2.21
N VAL A 403 13.97 -32.64 3.53
CA VAL A 403 15.06 -31.86 4.11
C VAL A 403 16.03 -32.80 4.81
N PRO A 404 17.22 -33.06 4.24
CA PRO A 404 18.20 -33.94 4.86
C PRO A 404 18.88 -33.24 6.05
N GLY A 405 19.06 -34.00 7.13
CA GLY A 405 19.94 -33.61 8.24
C GLY A 405 21.42 -33.76 7.83
N PRO A 406 22.36 -33.13 8.54
CA PRO A 406 23.78 -33.30 8.29
C PRO A 406 24.21 -34.72 8.68
N ALA A 407 25.35 -35.16 8.15
CA ALA A 407 25.89 -36.49 8.43
C ALA A 407 26.07 -36.75 9.94
N GLU A 408 26.39 -35.71 10.71
CA GLU A 408 26.59 -35.77 12.16
C GLU A 408 25.30 -35.71 12.98
N ARG A 409 24.20 -35.20 12.40
CA ARG A 409 22.87 -35.08 13.05
C ARG A 409 21.74 -35.52 12.11
N PRO A 410 21.72 -36.80 11.67
CA PRO A 410 20.68 -37.29 10.76
C PRO A 410 19.26 -37.18 11.35
N ASP A 411 19.15 -37.06 12.68
CA ASP A 411 17.90 -36.80 13.41
C ASP A 411 17.25 -35.44 13.09
N MET A 412 18.02 -34.51 12.50
CA MET A 412 17.51 -33.22 12.03
C MET A 412 16.82 -33.29 10.66
N SER A 413 16.78 -34.47 10.04
CA SER A 413 16.03 -34.67 8.79
C SER A 413 14.53 -34.64 9.04
N PHE A 414 13.78 -34.10 8.08
CA PHE A 414 12.31 -34.19 8.09
C PHE A 414 11.76 -34.16 6.66
N THR A 415 10.57 -34.73 6.50
CA THR A 415 9.83 -34.75 5.23
C THR A 415 8.45 -34.18 5.45
N VAL A 416 8.04 -33.29 4.54
CA VAL A 416 6.69 -32.74 4.49
C VAL A 416 6.01 -33.20 3.20
N GLU A 417 4.89 -33.88 3.37
CA GLU A 417 4.04 -34.34 2.27
C GLU A 417 2.99 -33.26 1.96
N PHE A 418 2.72 -33.06 0.68
CA PHE A 418 1.75 -32.09 0.21
C PHE A 418 0.67 -32.75 -0.64
N PRO A 419 -0.61 -32.35 -0.53
CA PRO A 419 -1.66 -32.87 -1.39
C PRO A 419 -1.50 -32.40 -2.84
N ALA A 420 -2.04 -33.17 -3.80
CA ALA A 420 -2.01 -32.88 -5.24
C ALA A 420 -2.85 -31.68 -5.69
N ALA A 421 -3.53 -31.02 -4.75
CA ALA A 421 -4.10 -29.67 -4.83
C ALA A 421 -4.40 -29.26 -3.37
N PRO A 422 -4.32 -27.98 -3.01
CA PRO A 422 -4.81 -27.54 -1.70
C PRO A 422 -6.30 -27.91 -1.60
N SER A 423 -6.63 -28.84 -0.70
CA SER A 423 -8.02 -29.23 -0.47
C SER A 423 -8.75 -28.11 0.30
N GLU A 424 -10.09 -28.11 0.30
CA GLU A 424 -10.83 -27.21 1.22
C GLU A 424 -10.43 -27.43 2.70
N ASP A 425 -9.90 -28.62 3.02
CA ASP A 425 -9.36 -28.99 4.33
C ASP A 425 -7.94 -28.47 4.58
N ALA A 426 -7.23 -27.99 3.55
CA ALA A 426 -5.97 -27.30 3.72
C ALA A 426 -6.24 -25.98 4.45
N LEU A 427 -6.04 -26.00 5.78
CA LEU A 427 -6.34 -24.91 6.71
C LEU A 427 -5.83 -23.54 6.22
N TRP A 428 -4.78 -23.54 5.42
CA TRP A 428 -4.08 -22.37 4.95
C TRP A 428 -4.49 -21.81 3.58
N ARG A 429 -5.22 -22.55 2.72
CA ARG A 429 -5.70 -22.06 1.40
C ARG A 429 -6.99 -22.74 0.94
N ARG A 430 -8.13 -22.27 1.43
CA ARG A 430 -9.46 -22.82 1.12
C ARG A 430 -10.05 -22.41 -0.24
N ARG A 431 -9.47 -21.40 -0.90
CA ARG A 431 -10.03 -20.79 -2.13
C ARG A 431 -9.12 -20.92 -3.35
N GLU A 432 -7.99 -21.60 -3.21
CA GLU A 432 -7.03 -21.78 -4.29
C GLU A 432 -6.90 -23.27 -4.58
N HIS A 433 -7.10 -23.64 -5.85
CA HIS A 433 -7.00 -25.03 -6.30
C HIS A 433 -5.62 -25.36 -6.88
N TYR A 434 -4.63 -24.49 -6.65
CA TYR A 434 -3.27 -24.60 -7.17
C TYR A 434 -2.26 -24.03 -6.17
N TYR A 435 -0.99 -24.42 -6.33
CA TYR A 435 0.16 -23.82 -5.65
C TYR A 435 0.73 -22.68 -6.49
N ARG A 436 1.08 -21.60 -5.80
CA ARG A 436 1.70 -20.42 -6.40
C ARG A 436 3.18 -20.67 -6.62
N VAL A 437 3.79 -19.88 -7.50
CA VAL A 437 5.26 -19.88 -7.69
C VAL A 437 5.98 -19.65 -6.36
N ALA A 438 5.45 -18.77 -5.50
CA ALA A 438 6.02 -18.52 -4.19
C ALA A 438 6.12 -19.78 -3.29
N ASP A 439 5.16 -20.72 -3.37
CA ASP A 439 5.18 -21.92 -2.53
C ASP A 439 6.36 -22.82 -2.89
N ARG A 440 6.51 -23.06 -4.20
CA ARG A 440 7.65 -23.80 -4.72
C ARG A 440 8.96 -23.14 -4.28
N MET A 441 9.05 -21.82 -4.40
CA MET A 441 10.26 -21.11 -4.01
C MET A 441 10.55 -21.22 -2.51
N VAL A 442 9.55 -21.18 -1.65
CA VAL A 442 9.76 -21.42 -0.20
C VAL A 442 10.31 -22.82 0.04
N TRP A 443 9.76 -23.85 -0.60
CA TRP A 443 10.26 -25.21 -0.43
C TRP A 443 11.67 -25.40 -0.98
N GLU A 444 12.00 -24.81 -2.14
CA GLU A 444 13.38 -24.82 -2.68
C GLU A 444 14.34 -24.12 -1.72
N ILE A 445 13.96 -22.95 -1.20
CA ILE A 445 14.79 -22.20 -0.24
C ILE A 445 14.99 -23.01 1.04
N ILE A 446 13.95 -23.64 1.59
CA ILE A 446 14.08 -24.47 2.78
C ILE A 446 14.97 -25.68 2.50
N ARG A 447 14.73 -26.41 1.41
CA ARG A 447 15.52 -27.58 1.00
C ARG A 447 17.01 -27.25 0.92
N GLU A 448 17.34 -26.11 0.34
CA GLU A 448 18.73 -25.73 0.05
C GLU A 448 19.42 -24.96 1.17
N ASN A 449 18.67 -24.37 2.12
CA ASN A 449 19.25 -23.52 3.17
C ASN A 449 19.02 -24.02 4.60
N TYR A 450 18.09 -24.96 4.83
CA TYR A 450 17.86 -25.50 6.18
C TYR A 450 19.14 -26.11 6.73
N GLY A 451 19.45 -25.77 7.98
CA GLY A 451 20.70 -26.14 8.63
C GLY A 451 21.94 -25.36 8.14
N LYS A 452 21.91 -24.68 7.00
CA LYS A 452 23.00 -23.76 6.61
C LYS A 452 22.79 -22.37 7.21
N ARG A 453 21.53 -22.00 7.44
CA ARG A 453 21.05 -20.75 8.03
C ARG A 453 19.77 -21.03 8.84
N PRO A 454 19.49 -20.28 9.92
CA PRO A 454 18.18 -20.30 10.57
C PRO A 454 17.10 -19.80 9.60
N ILE A 455 15.93 -20.44 9.59
CA ILE A 455 14.81 -20.06 8.71
C ILE A 455 13.58 -19.78 9.56
N TYR A 456 12.93 -18.66 9.28
CA TYR A 456 11.78 -18.16 10.01
C TYR A 456 10.65 -17.73 9.07
N PHE A 457 9.44 -17.73 9.61
CA PHE A 457 8.28 -17.02 9.07
C PHE A 457 7.90 -15.89 10.03
N ALA A 458 7.48 -14.76 9.49
CA ALA A 458 6.78 -13.75 10.27
C ALA A 458 5.41 -14.27 10.71
N VAL A 459 4.95 -13.89 11.90
CA VAL A 459 3.61 -14.25 12.40
C VAL A 459 2.47 -13.70 11.54
N THR A 460 2.75 -12.70 10.70
CA THR A 460 1.85 -12.11 9.70
C THR A 460 1.67 -12.96 8.45
N CYS A 461 2.49 -14.00 8.24
CA CYS A 461 2.28 -14.97 7.17
C CYS A 461 0.95 -15.68 7.37
N GLU A 462 0.08 -15.62 6.36
CA GLU A 462 -1.22 -16.31 6.37
C GLU A 462 -1.07 -17.83 6.54
N SER A 463 0.09 -18.37 6.17
CA SER A 463 0.44 -19.75 6.34
C SER A 463 1.95 -19.99 6.41
N TYR A 464 2.31 -21.18 6.86
CA TYR A 464 3.67 -21.72 6.78
C TYR A 464 3.83 -22.70 5.61
N ILE A 465 2.95 -22.63 4.61
CA ILE A 465 3.01 -23.39 3.34
C ILE A 465 3.18 -24.90 3.59
N GLY A 466 2.35 -25.44 4.49
CA GLY A 466 2.33 -26.85 4.89
C GLY A 466 3.34 -27.25 5.97
N LEU A 467 4.21 -26.35 6.43
CA LEU A 467 5.16 -26.61 7.53
C LEU A 467 4.56 -26.46 8.94
N ASP A 468 3.23 -26.42 9.11
CA ASP A 468 2.57 -26.18 10.41
C ASP A 468 3.01 -27.12 11.54
N GLN A 469 3.50 -28.31 11.20
CA GLN A 469 4.02 -29.30 12.17
C GLN A 469 5.53 -29.21 12.41
N HIS A 470 6.24 -28.39 11.63
CA HIS A 470 7.69 -28.23 11.61
C HIS A 470 8.07 -26.77 11.86
N VAL A 471 7.25 -26.07 12.64
CA VAL A 471 7.49 -24.70 13.05
C VAL A 471 7.27 -24.53 14.54
N ARG A 472 8.01 -23.59 15.14
CA ARG A 472 7.95 -23.27 16.57
C ARG A 472 7.86 -21.76 16.75
N ASN A 473 6.82 -21.29 17.44
CA ASN A 473 6.61 -19.85 17.68
C ASN A 473 7.60 -19.33 18.74
N GLU A 474 8.19 -18.17 18.45
CA GLU A 474 9.15 -17.46 19.30
C GLU A 474 8.70 -16.00 19.52
N GLY A 475 7.39 -15.71 19.42
CA GLY A 475 6.80 -14.36 19.47
C GLY A 475 6.30 -13.91 18.11
N MET A 476 6.86 -12.81 17.59
CA MET A 476 6.56 -12.28 16.25
C MET A 476 7.14 -13.13 15.12
N VAL A 477 8.08 -14.02 15.42
CA VAL A 477 8.67 -14.92 14.42
C VAL A 477 8.36 -16.36 14.78
N VAL A 478 8.36 -17.20 13.75
CA VAL A 478 8.10 -18.63 13.86
C VAL A 478 9.24 -19.37 13.18
N ARG A 479 10.03 -20.11 13.95
CA ARG A 479 11.23 -20.80 13.49
C ARG A 479 10.87 -22.12 12.83
N VAL A 480 11.48 -22.43 11.70
CA VAL A 480 11.41 -23.79 11.10
C VAL A 480 12.28 -24.75 11.89
N VAL A 481 11.73 -25.90 12.28
CA VAL A 481 12.37 -26.91 13.14
C VAL A 481 12.12 -28.32 12.62
N HIS A 482 13.06 -29.23 12.85
CA HIS A 482 12.91 -30.64 12.46
C HIS A 482 11.90 -31.40 13.34
N THR A 483 11.67 -30.93 14.58
CA THR A 483 10.74 -31.58 15.52
C THR A 483 9.30 -31.47 15.04
N LYS A 484 8.62 -32.62 14.99
CA LYS A 484 7.23 -32.70 14.58
C LYS A 484 6.28 -32.43 15.76
N GLY A 485 5.44 -31.42 15.62
CA GLY A 485 4.42 -31.07 16.62
C GLY A 485 3.54 -29.91 16.16
N ARG A 486 2.28 -29.90 16.59
CA ARG A 486 1.38 -28.75 16.34
C ARG A 486 1.52 -27.73 17.47
N ASP A 487 1.35 -26.46 17.13
CA ASP A 487 1.33 -25.32 18.06
C ASP A 487 2.57 -25.23 18.98
N GLN A 488 3.73 -25.72 18.49
CA GLN A 488 4.98 -25.68 19.23
C GLN A 488 5.37 -24.23 19.53
N SER A 489 5.88 -24.00 20.74
CA SER A 489 6.33 -22.68 21.19
C SER A 489 7.61 -22.83 22.00
N ASP A 490 8.60 -21.97 21.77
CA ASP A 490 9.78 -21.86 22.63
C ASP A 490 9.46 -20.79 23.69
N ILE A 491 9.08 -21.21 24.89
CA ILE A 491 8.58 -20.30 25.92
C ILE A 491 9.68 -19.38 26.45
N ASP A 492 10.92 -19.89 26.59
CA ASP A 492 12.03 -19.08 27.07
C ASP A 492 12.39 -18.00 26.06
N ARG A 493 12.45 -18.37 24.78
CA ARG A 493 12.70 -17.40 23.70
C ARG A 493 11.56 -16.41 23.50
N LEU A 494 10.32 -16.88 23.58
CA LEU A 494 9.12 -16.03 23.56
C LEU A 494 9.17 -14.99 24.69
N LEU A 495 9.47 -15.39 25.92
CA LEU A 495 9.53 -14.50 27.07
C LEU A 495 10.67 -13.48 26.94
N ALA A 496 11.87 -13.94 26.56
CA ALA A 496 13.00 -13.05 26.30
C ALA A 496 12.61 -11.98 25.26
N ASN A 497 11.92 -12.41 24.19
CA ASN A 497 11.47 -11.51 23.15
C ASN A 497 10.46 -10.48 23.65
N ILE A 498 9.34 -10.91 24.23
CA ILE A 498 8.24 -10.00 24.60
C ILE A 498 8.54 -9.15 25.84
N GLU A 499 9.37 -9.62 26.77
CA GLU A 499 9.67 -8.91 28.03
C GLU A 499 10.95 -8.06 27.94
N SER A 500 11.93 -8.40 27.08
CA SER A 500 13.27 -7.75 27.09
C SER A 500 13.76 -7.23 25.74
N ILE A 501 13.35 -7.82 24.62
CA ILE A 501 13.85 -7.44 23.28
C ILE A 501 12.90 -6.47 22.58
N TYR A 502 11.59 -6.68 22.71
CA TYR A 502 10.62 -5.90 21.95
C TYR A 502 10.50 -4.45 22.42
N GLN A 503 10.45 -3.54 21.45
CA GLN A 503 10.13 -2.14 21.65
C GLN A 503 8.65 -1.90 21.37
N TYR A 504 8.00 -1.11 22.23
CA TYR A 504 6.56 -0.84 22.17
C TYR A 504 6.29 0.68 22.17
N ARG A 505 7.19 1.48 21.57
CA ARG A 505 7.07 2.93 21.59
C ARG A 505 5.76 3.33 20.91
N SER A 506 5.16 4.40 21.43
CA SER A 506 3.93 5.00 20.88
C SER A 506 2.65 4.17 21.00
N ILE A 507 2.72 2.87 21.33
CA ILE A 507 1.55 2.00 21.47
C ILE A 507 0.65 2.49 22.62
N GLU A 508 1.23 2.81 23.77
CA GLU A 508 0.46 3.31 24.93
C GLU A 508 0.25 4.84 24.89
N ASP A 509 0.85 5.54 23.93
CA ASP A 509 0.77 7.01 23.83
C ASP A 509 -0.59 7.46 23.23
N PRO A 510 -1.44 8.17 23.99
CA PRO A 510 -2.73 8.65 23.49
C PRO A 510 -2.61 9.81 22.50
N SER A 511 -1.46 10.49 22.45
CA SER A 511 -1.21 11.57 21.47
C SER A 511 -0.95 11.04 20.06
N VAL A 512 -0.63 9.74 19.93
CA VAL A 512 -0.40 9.08 18.64
C VAL A 512 -1.69 8.44 18.15
N TYR A 513 -2.21 8.94 17.04
CA TYR A 513 -3.31 8.31 16.33
C TYR A 513 -2.90 6.95 15.76
N LYS A 514 -3.77 5.95 15.92
CA LYS A 514 -3.56 4.58 15.45
C LYS A 514 -4.74 4.21 14.57
N ASP A 515 -4.46 3.87 13.32
CA ASP A 515 -5.49 3.38 12.42
C ASP A 515 -5.84 1.91 12.69
N ASP A 516 -6.95 1.44 12.10
CA ASP A 516 -7.45 0.08 12.29
C ASP A 516 -6.42 -1.00 11.90
N ASN A 517 -5.57 -0.73 10.89
CA ASN A 517 -4.55 -1.67 10.46
C ASN A 517 -3.42 -1.74 11.48
N MET A 518 -2.96 -0.60 12.02
CA MET A 518 -1.99 -0.55 13.12
C MET A 518 -2.51 -1.31 14.34
N ILE A 519 -3.76 -1.04 14.75
CA ILE A 519 -4.39 -1.73 15.89
C ILE A 519 -4.41 -3.24 15.66
N ARG A 520 -4.85 -3.69 14.49
CA ARG A 520 -4.87 -5.12 14.13
C ARG A 520 -3.47 -5.75 14.16
N LEU A 521 -2.44 -5.03 13.70
CA LEU A 521 -1.08 -5.56 13.67
C LEU A 521 -0.45 -5.65 15.07
N VAL A 522 -0.69 -4.68 15.96
CA VAL A 522 -0.15 -4.72 17.33
C VAL A 522 -0.78 -5.81 18.18
N MET A 523 -1.96 -6.32 17.83
CA MET A 523 -2.56 -7.50 18.49
C MET A 523 -1.63 -8.74 18.42
N ASN A 524 -0.73 -8.82 17.44
CA ASN A 524 0.26 -9.91 17.37
C ASN A 524 1.20 -9.92 18.59
N TYR A 525 1.48 -8.76 19.20
CA TYR A 525 2.20 -8.70 20.48
C TYR A 525 1.37 -9.31 21.61
N GLY A 526 0.09 -8.91 21.70
CA GLY A 526 -0.85 -9.47 22.66
C GLY A 526 -0.96 -10.99 22.57
N ALA A 527 -0.97 -11.54 21.35
CA ALA A 527 -0.99 -12.99 21.13
C ALA A 527 0.25 -13.69 21.72
N GLY A 528 1.44 -13.08 21.66
CA GLY A 528 2.65 -13.58 22.31
C GLY A 528 2.53 -13.63 23.84
N PHE A 529 2.03 -12.55 24.45
CA PHE A 529 1.77 -12.52 25.90
C PHE A 529 0.73 -13.53 26.34
N ILE A 530 -0.37 -13.69 25.59
CA ILE A 530 -1.41 -14.69 25.89
C ILE A 530 -0.84 -16.10 25.80
N ARG A 531 -0.03 -16.40 24.77
CA ARG A 531 0.62 -17.71 24.62
C ARG A 531 1.50 -18.05 25.83
N ALA A 532 2.32 -17.10 26.28
CA ALA A 532 3.12 -17.26 27.48
C ALA A 532 2.26 -17.41 28.76
N ALA A 533 1.18 -16.63 28.88
CA ALA A 533 0.24 -16.71 30.00
C ALA A 533 -0.44 -18.09 30.07
N THR A 534 -0.90 -18.62 28.92
CA THR A 534 -1.52 -19.94 28.83
C THR A 534 -0.56 -21.05 29.28
N HIS A 535 0.71 -20.98 28.86
CA HIS A 535 1.72 -21.93 29.31
C HIS A 535 1.84 -21.92 30.84
N TYR A 536 2.04 -20.76 31.46
CA TYR A 536 2.20 -20.68 32.92
C TYR A 536 0.94 -21.06 33.69
N ALA A 537 -0.24 -20.78 33.14
CA ALA A 537 -1.50 -21.24 33.72
C ALA A 537 -1.57 -22.78 33.73
N GLN A 538 -1.14 -23.43 32.64
CA GLN A 538 -1.10 -24.89 32.53
C GLN A 538 -0.04 -25.53 33.42
N THR A 539 1.10 -24.87 33.65
CA THR A 539 2.15 -25.34 34.56
C THR A 539 1.94 -24.94 36.03
N GLY A 540 0.80 -24.33 36.36
CA GLY A 540 0.42 -23.99 37.74
C GLY A 540 0.98 -22.68 38.31
N ASN A 541 1.70 -21.88 37.52
CA ASN A 541 2.16 -20.55 37.94
C ASN A 541 1.12 -19.47 37.59
N LEU A 542 0.06 -19.41 38.38
CA LEU A 542 -1.08 -18.52 38.14
C LEU A 542 -0.71 -17.04 38.26
N GLU A 543 0.21 -16.68 39.15
CA GLU A 543 0.64 -15.29 39.34
C GLU A 543 1.31 -14.74 38.08
N LYS A 544 2.28 -15.48 37.53
CA LYS A 544 2.95 -15.08 36.29
C LYS A 544 1.99 -15.08 35.10
N ALA A 545 1.07 -16.06 35.05
CA ALA A 545 0.04 -16.11 34.02
C ALA A 545 -0.87 -14.86 34.04
N MET A 546 -1.34 -14.44 35.22
CA MET A 546 -2.16 -13.23 35.37
C MET A 546 -1.41 -11.97 34.94
N ARG A 547 -0.15 -11.81 35.37
CA ARG A 547 0.69 -10.66 34.97
C ARG A 547 0.84 -10.55 33.45
N LEU A 548 1.12 -11.67 32.78
CA LEU A 548 1.30 -11.70 31.33
C LEU A 548 -0.02 -11.43 30.59
N LYS A 549 -1.13 -11.99 31.08
CA LYS A 549 -2.47 -11.72 30.55
C LYS A 549 -2.81 -10.22 30.68
N ASP A 550 -2.58 -9.61 31.83
CA ASP A 550 -2.88 -8.19 32.05
C ASP A 550 -2.02 -7.29 31.16
N ARG A 551 -0.76 -7.66 30.90
CA ARG A 551 0.07 -6.97 29.91
C ARG A 551 -0.46 -7.15 28.48
N ALA A 552 -0.98 -8.32 28.14
CA ALA A 552 -1.56 -8.57 26.81
C ALA A 552 -2.73 -7.64 26.47
N MET A 553 -3.52 -7.25 27.49
CA MET A 553 -4.69 -6.37 27.34
C MET A 553 -4.35 -4.96 26.87
N ILE A 554 -3.07 -4.56 26.85
CA ILE A 554 -2.65 -3.28 26.29
C ILE A 554 -2.70 -3.30 24.76
N PHE A 555 -2.59 -4.49 24.16
CA PHE A 555 -2.51 -4.70 22.71
C PHE A 555 -3.82 -5.20 22.09
N ILE A 556 -4.81 -5.55 22.92
CA ILE A 556 -6.12 -6.12 22.54
C ILE A 556 -7.18 -5.10 22.91
#